data_AF-A0A2G7H0M7-F1
#
_entry.id   AF-A0A2G7H0M7-F1
#
_cell.length_a   1.000
_cell.length_b   1.000
_cell.length_c   1.000
_cell.angle_alpha   90.00
_cell.angle_beta   90.00
_cell.angle_gamma   90.00
#
_symmetry.space_group_name_H-M   'P 1'
#
loop_
_entity.id
_entity.type
_entity.pdbx_description
1 polymer ?
#
loop_
_entity_poly.entity_id
_entity_poly.type
_entity_poly.pdbx_seq_one_letter_code
_entity_poly.pdbx_strand_id
1 'polypeptide(L)'
;MAPTPSTKRKPRTRKGTLHESLYPAVRRMYPTATRVVRHERLTTHGRHRRPVIDVTLAAFDAQGRTLMALRPEEMPELHDAVTAWHGPGYVSLDL
;
A
#
# COMPACT_ATOMS: atom_id res chain seq x y z
N MET A 1 -14.77 -15.31 36.09
CA MET A 1 -14.72 -15.11 34.62
C MET A 1 -13.49 -14.28 34.30
N ALA A 2 -12.54 -14.82 33.55
CA ALA A 2 -11.31 -14.13 33.18
C ALA A 2 -11.59 -13.10 32.05
N PRO A 3 -11.01 -11.89 32.09
CA PRO A 3 -11.08 -10.96 30.97
C PRO A 3 -10.16 -11.46 29.85
N THR A 4 -10.71 -11.70 28.66
CA THR A 4 -9.90 -11.99 27.48
C THR A 4 -9.13 -10.72 27.08
N PRO A 5 -7.81 -10.77 26.88
CA PRO A 5 -7.10 -9.62 26.35
C PRO A 5 -7.44 -9.53 24.85
N SER A 6 -8.33 -8.62 24.50
CA SER A 6 -8.52 -8.18 23.11
C SER A 6 -7.26 -7.41 22.69
N THR A 7 -6.20 -8.15 22.40
CA THR A 7 -4.95 -7.62 21.87
C THR A 7 -5.26 -7.07 20.49
N LYS A 8 -5.62 -5.78 20.42
CA LYS A 8 -5.57 -5.00 19.18
C LYS A 8 -4.11 -5.05 18.70
N ARG A 9 -3.75 -6.08 17.94
CA ARG A 9 -2.48 -6.14 17.21
C ARG A 9 -2.47 -4.91 16.32
N LYS A 10 -1.68 -3.90 16.68
CA LYS A 10 -1.39 -2.78 15.78
C LYS A 10 -0.91 -3.40 14.47
N PRO A 11 -1.43 -2.98 13.31
CA PRO A 11 -0.90 -3.46 12.04
C PRO A 11 0.61 -3.23 12.05
N ARG A 12 1.39 -4.29 11.83
CA ARG A 12 2.84 -4.19 11.72
C ARG A 12 3.13 -3.42 10.44
N THR A 13 3.23 -2.10 10.56
CA THR A 13 3.65 -1.24 9.47
C THR A 13 5.10 -1.57 9.13
N ARG A 14 5.34 -2.10 7.93
CA ARG A 14 6.69 -2.23 7.39
C ARG A 14 7.09 -0.89 6.79
N LYS A 15 8.20 -0.34 7.28
CA LYS A 15 8.84 0.85 6.69
C LYS A 15 10.11 0.41 5.97
N GLY A 16 10.39 1.02 4.84
CA GLY A 16 11.61 0.80 4.09
C GLY A 16 11.82 1.89 3.05
N THR A 17 12.87 1.73 2.27
CA THR A 17 13.13 2.56 1.09
C THR A 17 12.59 1.83 -0.14
N LEU A 18 12.08 2.57 -1.11
CA LEU A 18 11.69 1.99 -2.39
C LEU A 18 12.91 1.35 -3.06
N HIS A 19 12.74 0.14 -3.60
CA HIS A 19 13.81 -0.51 -4.36
C HIS A 19 14.21 0.34 -5.59
N GLU A 20 15.52 0.42 -5.87
CA GLU A 20 16.05 1.38 -6.85
C GLU A 20 15.47 1.22 -8.26
N SER A 21 15.19 -0.02 -8.66
CA SER A 21 14.59 -0.32 -9.97
C SER A 21 13.18 0.23 -10.15
N LEU A 22 12.48 0.55 -9.05
CA LEU A 22 11.10 1.06 -9.07
C LEU A 22 11.04 2.59 -9.15
N TYR A 23 12.15 3.28 -8.87
CA TYR A 23 12.21 4.74 -8.92
C TYR A 23 11.70 5.34 -10.22
N PRO A 24 12.13 4.86 -11.42
CA PRO A 24 11.70 5.48 -12.67
C PRO A 24 10.19 5.36 -12.87
N ALA A 25 9.61 4.20 -12.55
CA ALA A 25 8.17 3.97 -12.69
C ALA A 25 7.37 4.86 -11.72
N VAL A 26 7.79 4.93 -10.45
CA VAL A 26 7.12 5.77 -9.46
C VAL A 26 7.29 7.24 -9.78
N ARG A 27 8.46 7.71 -10.24
CA ARG A 27 8.68 9.13 -10.60
C ARG A 27 7.93 9.56 -11.85
N ARG A 28 7.74 8.66 -12.83
CA ARG A 28 6.89 8.93 -14.01
C ARG A 28 5.45 9.19 -13.61
N MET A 29 4.94 8.43 -12.64
CA MET A 29 3.56 8.53 -12.20
C MET A 29 3.36 9.61 -11.12
N TYR A 30 4.35 9.78 -10.25
CA TYR A 30 4.33 10.71 -9.13
C TYR A 30 5.65 11.51 -9.03
N PRO A 31 5.81 12.55 -9.87
CA PRO A 31 7.07 13.30 -9.92
C PRO A 31 7.46 13.94 -8.59
N THR A 32 6.47 14.38 -7.81
CA THR A 32 6.63 15.09 -6.53
C THR A 32 6.52 14.18 -5.31
N ALA A 33 6.37 12.86 -5.49
CA ALA A 33 6.27 11.96 -4.35
C ALA A 33 7.60 11.89 -3.58
N THR A 34 7.48 11.87 -2.26
CA THR A 34 8.56 11.56 -1.32
C THR A 34 8.31 10.24 -0.60
N ARG A 35 7.08 9.73 -0.66
CA ARG A 35 6.69 8.46 -0.04
C ARG A 35 5.59 7.78 -0.83
N VAL A 36 5.65 6.45 -0.90
CA VAL A 36 4.60 5.59 -1.43
C VAL A 36 4.13 4.62 -0.35
N VAL A 37 2.83 4.44 -0.21
CA VAL A 37 2.23 3.51 0.74
C VAL A 37 1.42 2.49 -0.02
N ARG A 38 1.74 1.22 0.18
CA ARG A 38 0.91 0.09 -0.23
C ARG A 38 -0.03 -0.27 0.90
N HIS A 39 -1.32 -0.34 0.62
CA HIS A 39 -2.34 -0.72 1.58
C HIS A 39 -3.26 -1.77 0.99
N GLU A 40 -3.34 -2.91 1.67
CA GLU A 40 -4.36 -3.92 1.39
C GLU A 40 -5.54 -3.70 2.32
N ARG A 41 -6.72 -3.48 1.73
CA ARG A 41 -7.98 -3.33 2.43
C ARG A 41 -8.86 -4.52 2.10
N LEU A 42 -9.31 -5.23 3.13
CA LEU A 42 -10.39 -6.20 2.96
C LEU A 42 -11.70 -5.43 2.72
N THR A 43 -12.25 -5.55 1.52
CA THR A 43 -13.55 -4.98 1.16
C THR A 43 -14.54 -6.12 0.93
N THR A 44 -15.83 -5.83 1.08
CA THR A 44 -16.90 -6.79 0.77
C THR A 44 -17.76 -6.17 -0.32
N HIS A 45 -17.36 -6.38 -1.57
CA HIS A 45 -18.14 -5.93 -2.72
C HIS A 45 -18.92 -7.10 -3.32
N GLY A 46 -20.24 -6.93 -3.47
CA GLY A 46 -21.12 -7.83 -4.21
C GLY A 46 -22.24 -8.47 -3.38
N ARG A 47 -23.31 -8.88 -4.08
CA ARG A 47 -24.55 -9.50 -3.57
C ARG A 47 -24.32 -10.73 -2.67
N HIS A 48 -23.13 -11.34 -2.73
CA HIS A 48 -22.77 -12.58 -2.04
C HIS A 48 -21.86 -12.40 -0.80
N ARG A 49 -21.55 -11.16 -0.38
CA ARG A 49 -20.74 -10.86 0.83
C ARG A 49 -19.40 -11.61 0.92
N ARG A 50 -18.80 -12.01 -0.21
CA ARG A 50 -17.46 -12.61 -0.18
C ARG A 50 -16.42 -11.51 0.04
N PRO A 51 -15.45 -11.70 0.95
CA PRO A 51 -14.38 -10.74 1.15
C PRO A 51 -13.46 -10.71 -0.08
N VAL A 52 -13.17 -9.52 -0.57
CA VAL A 52 -12.23 -9.20 -1.65
C VAL A 52 -11.08 -8.40 -1.04
N ILE A 53 -9.86 -8.62 -1.51
CA ILE A 53 -8.70 -7.83 -1.09
C ILE A 53 -8.50 -6.73 -2.14
N ASP A 54 -8.70 -5.49 -1.72
CA ASP A 54 -8.44 -4.29 -2.50
C ASP A 54 -7.01 -3.81 -2.19
N VAL A 55 -6.16 -3.63 -3.19
CA VAL A 55 -4.77 -3.20 -2.99
C VAL A 55 -4.57 -1.83 -3.61
N THR A 56 -4.19 -0.83 -2.81
CA THR A 56 -3.95 0.53 -3.31
C THR A 56 -2.51 0.96 -3.06
N LEU A 57 -1.90 1.61 -4.05
CA LEU A 57 -0.66 2.38 -3.89
C LEU A 57 -1.02 3.86 -3.79
N ALA A 58 -0.74 4.48 -2.65
CA ALA A 58 -0.96 5.91 -2.43
C ALA A 58 0.38 6.62 -2.33
N ALA A 59 0.61 7.61 -3.18
CA ALA A 59 1.79 8.47 -3.09
C ALA A 59 1.50 9.74 -2.28
N PHE A 60 2.52 10.23 -1.57
CA PHE A 60 2.48 11.42 -0.74
C PHE A 60 3.63 12.36 -1.12
N ASP A 61 3.36 13.67 -1.09
CA ASP A 61 4.38 14.70 -1.24
C ASP A 61 5.12 15.00 0.09
N ALA A 62 6.10 15.91 0.04
CA ALA A 62 6.89 16.34 1.20
C ALA A 62 6.03 16.95 2.33
N GLN A 63 4.85 17.50 1.99
CA GLN A 63 3.89 18.08 2.92
C GLN A 63 2.91 17.02 3.48
N GLY A 64 3.04 15.76 3.05
CA GLY A 64 2.18 14.66 3.48
C GLY A 64 0.80 14.67 2.82
N ARG A 65 0.60 15.42 1.73
CA ARG A 65 -0.64 15.41 0.96
C ARG A 65 -0.65 14.20 0.04
N THR A 66 -1.78 13.51 -0.01
CA THR A 66 -1.99 12.41 -0.96
C THR A 66 -2.05 12.99 -2.37
N LEU A 67 -1.20 12.49 -3.26
CA LEU A 67 -1.17 12.91 -4.66
C LEU A 67 -2.30 12.21 -5.44
N MET A 68 -2.22 10.89 -5.57
CA MET A 68 -3.26 10.05 -6.17
C MET A 68 -3.08 8.61 -5.70
N ALA A 69 -4.19 7.91 -5.49
CA ALA A 69 -4.18 6.49 -5.19
C ALA A 69 -4.31 5.72 -6.50
N LEU A 70 -3.37 4.82 -6.77
CA LEU A 70 -3.41 3.88 -7.88
C LEU A 70 -4.00 2.56 -7.41
N ARG A 71 -4.95 2.07 -8.19
CA ARG A 71 -5.46 0.71 -8.08
C ARG A 71 -4.62 -0.23 -8.96
N PRO A 72 -4.66 -1.55 -8.70
CA PRO A 72 -3.85 -2.51 -9.43
C PRO A 72 -4.18 -2.53 -10.93
N GLU A 73 -5.41 -2.18 -11.31
CA GLU A 73 -5.82 -2.13 -12.72
C GLU A 73 -5.18 -0.96 -13.49
N GLU A 74 -4.77 0.10 -12.79
CA GLU A 74 -4.18 1.30 -13.41
C GLU A 74 -2.69 1.10 -13.71
N MET A 75 -1.97 0.35 -12.86
CA MET A 75 -0.56 0.05 -13.08
C MET A 75 -0.14 -1.28 -12.42
N PRO A 76 -0.54 -2.42 -13.01
CA PRO A 76 -0.36 -3.74 -12.40
C PRO A 76 1.12 -4.07 -12.16
N GLU A 77 1.98 -3.71 -13.12
CA GLU A 77 3.43 -3.96 -13.06
C GLU A 77 4.08 -3.33 -11.82
N LEU A 78 3.68 -2.11 -11.43
CA LEU A 78 4.21 -1.46 -10.24
C LEU A 78 3.70 -2.15 -8.97
N HIS A 79 2.42 -2.52 -8.94
CA HIS A 79 1.83 -3.23 -7.79
C HIS A 79 2.52 -4.58 -7.56
N ASP A 80 2.73 -5.36 -8.62
CA ASP A 80 3.39 -6.66 -8.57
C ASP A 80 4.85 -6.51 -8.15
N ALA A 81 5.57 -5.56 -8.72
CA ALA A 81 6.97 -5.35 -8.38
C ALA A 81 7.15 -4.87 -6.92
N VAL A 82 6.31 -3.95 -6.43
CA VAL A 82 6.32 -3.54 -5.02
C VAL A 82 6.01 -4.73 -4.11
N THR A 83 5.06 -5.59 -4.49
CA THR A 83 4.69 -6.78 -3.73
C THR A 83 5.83 -7.81 -3.71
N ALA A 84 6.54 -8.02 -4.83
CA ALA A 84 7.66 -8.94 -4.92
C ALA A 84 8.83 -8.52 -4.03
N TRP A 85 9.15 -7.22 -3.97
CA TRP A 85 10.29 -6.72 -3.19
C TRP A 85 10.00 -6.54 -1.70
N HIS A 86 8.79 -6.10 -1.34
CA HIS A 86 8.49 -5.70 0.04
C HIS A 86 7.45 -6.61 0.74
N GLY A 87 6.87 -7.54 -0.02
CA GLY A 87 5.84 -8.46 0.43
C GLY A 87 4.43 -7.86 0.46
N PRO A 88 3.43 -8.68 0.81
CA PRO A 88 2.05 -8.24 0.95
C PRO A 88 1.81 -7.40 2.21
N GLY A 89 0.59 -6.89 2.35
CA GLY A 89 0.14 -6.07 3.47
C GLY A 89 0.48 -4.57 3.38
N TYR A 90 0.47 -3.92 4.55
CA TYR A 90 0.74 -2.50 4.70
C TYR A 90 2.25 -2.21 4.66
N VAL A 91 2.69 -1.44 3.67
CA VAL A 91 4.10 -1.06 3.49
C VAL A 91 4.18 0.44 3.20
N SER A 92 5.10 1.13 3.88
CA SER A 92 5.46 2.53 3.62
C SER A 92 6.88 2.57 3.08
N LEU A 93 7.06 3.14 1.90
CA LEU A 93 8.31 3.21 1.15
C LEU A 93 8.69 4.66 0.94
N ASP A 94 9.84 5.06 1.47
CA ASP A 94 10.39 6.38 1.21
C ASP A 94 11.11 6.39 -0.15
N LEU A 95 11.02 7.52 -0.86
CA LEU A 95 11.61 7.74 -2.19
C LEU A 95 12.93 8.50 -2.07
#